data_AF-A0A2E0FGD6-F1
#
_entry.id   AF-A0A2E0FGD6-F1
#
_cell.length_a   1.000
_cell.length_b   1.000
_cell.length_c   1.000
_cell.angle_alpha   90.00
_cell.angle_beta   90.00
_cell.angle_gamma   90.00
#
_symmetry.space_group_name_H-M   'P 1'
#
loop_
_entity.id
_entity.type
_entity.pdbx_description
1 polymer ?
#
loop_
_entity_poly.entity_id
_entity_poly.type
_entity_poly.pdbx_seq_one_letter_code
_entity_poly.pdbx_strand_id
1 'polypeptide(L)' 'MSSEVIDYALNKFVPFGIIGFLLFYNFGYETWEPFVIFALTMFIDRFSFKTGYAVCFCETHGIDIDNPPTK' A
#
# COMPACT_ATOMS: atom_id res chain seq x y z
N MET A 1 15.03 8.34 -16.96
CA MET A 1 14.22 7.80 -15.84
C MET A 1 14.74 8.49 -14.60
N SER A 2 13.96 9.38 -14.00
CA SER A 2 14.40 10.19 -12.86
C SER A 2 14.65 9.29 -11.65
N SER A 3 15.72 9.55 -10.89
CA SER A 3 16.10 8.76 -9.71
C SER A 3 14.96 8.59 -8.71
N GLU A 4 14.10 9.60 -8.60
CA GLU A 4 12.91 9.61 -7.72
C GLU A 4 11.86 8.57 -8.10
N VAL A 5 11.70 8.29 -9.41
CA VAL A 5 10.78 7.25 -9.89
C VAL A 5 11.33 5.86 -9.54
N ILE A 6 12.65 5.70 -9.57
CA ILE A 6 13.33 4.46 -9.22
C ILE A 6 13.26 4.21 -7.71
N ASP A 7 13.52 5.23 -6.88
CA ASP A 7 13.43 5.13 -5.43
C ASP A 7 12.00 4.85 -4.97
N TYR A 8 11.01 5.52 -5.58
CA TYR A 8 9.60 5.25 -5.31
C TYR A 8 9.21 3.82 -5.73
N ALA A 9 9.67 3.37 -6.90
CA ALA A 9 9.41 2.02 -7.36
C ALA A 9 10.07 0.98 -6.43
N LEU A 10 11.35 1.13 -6.07
CA LEU A 10 12.00 0.22 -5.14
C LEU A 10 11.29 0.21 -3.79
N ASN A 11 10.99 1.37 -3.21
CA ASN A 11 10.39 1.45 -1.89
C ASN A 11 8.97 0.84 -1.87
N LYS A 12 8.27 0.84 -3.01
CA LYS A 12 6.96 0.18 -3.13
C LYS A 12 7.10 -1.32 -3.43
N PHE A 13 7.92 -1.73 -4.39
CA PHE A 13 7.99 -3.12 -4.86
C PHE A 13 8.86 -4.04 -3.99
N VAL A 14 9.92 -3.54 -3.36
CA VAL A 14 10.81 -4.34 -2.49
C VAL A 14 10.06 -4.93 -1.29
N PRO A 15 9.29 -4.17 -0.50
CA PRO A 15 8.53 -4.75 0.61
C PRO A 15 7.51 -5.79 0.14
N PHE A 16 6.85 -5.58 -1.01
CA PHE A 16 6.00 -6.62 -1.60
C PHE A 16 6.77 -7.88 -1.98
N GLY A 17 7.96 -7.73 -2.57
CA GLY A 17 8.83 -8.86 -2.89
C GLY A 17 9.23 -9.65 -1.65
N ILE A 18 9.59 -8.97 -0.56
CA ILE A 18 9.95 -9.61 0.71
C ILE A 18 8.75 -10.32 1.35
N ILE A 19 7.58 -9.68 1.38
CA ILE A 19 6.36 -10.28 1.91
C ILE A 19 5.99 -11.53 1.11
N GLY A 20 5.98 -11.43 -0.23
CA GLY A 20 5.71 -12.57 -1.10
C GLY A 20 6.71 -13.70 -0.88
N PHE A 21 8.00 -13.38 -0.85
CA PHE A 21 9.06 -14.37 -0.60
C PHE A 21 8.86 -15.10 0.74
N LEU A 22 8.68 -14.38 1.85
CA LEU A 22 8.46 -15.02 3.16
C LEU A 22 7.20 -15.87 3.20
N LEU A 23 6.13 -15.39 2.55
CA LEU A 23 4.84 -16.05 2.55
C LEU A 23 4.90 -17.39 1.80
N PHE A 24 5.43 -17.38 0.57
CA PHE A 24 5.57 -18.58 -0.24
C PHE A 24 6.71 -19.49 0.24
N TYR A 25 7.73 -18.95 0.91
CA TYR A 25 8.77 -19.77 1.55
C TYR A 25 8.23 -20.58 2.74
N ASN A 26 7.28 -20.04 3.52
CA ASN A 26 6.72 -20.74 4.69
C ASN A 26 5.51 -21.61 4.35
N PHE A 27 4.58 -21.15 3.50
CA PHE A 27 3.35 -21.88 3.17
C PHE A 27 3.49 -22.82 1.96
N GLY A 28 4.55 -22.65 1.16
CA GLY A 28 4.71 -23.32 -0.12
C GLY A 28 3.76 -22.77 -1.20
N TYR A 29 3.79 -23.38 -2.38
CA TYR A 29 2.96 -22.99 -3.53
C TYR A 29 1.73 -23.90 -3.72
N GLU A 30 1.59 -24.96 -2.94
CA GLU A 30 0.51 -25.94 -3.07
C GLU A 30 -0.77 -25.53 -2.33
N THR A 31 -0.65 -24.63 -1.36
CA THR A 31 -1.77 -24.10 -0.59
C THR A 31 -2.29 -22.81 -1.22
N TRP A 32 -3.61 -22.60 -1.17
CA TRP A 32 -4.26 -21.40 -1.74
C TRP A 32 -4.15 -20.18 -0.81
N GLU A 33 -3.87 -20.41 0.48
CA GLU A 33 -3.74 -19.42 1.54
C GLU A 33 -2.73 -18.29 1.23
N PRO A 34 -1.47 -18.57 0.80
CA PRO A 34 -0.51 -17.53 0.49
C PRO A 34 -0.95 -16.63 -0.68
N PHE A 35 -1.66 -17.17 -1.68
CA PHE A 35 -2.17 -16.35 -2.78
C PHE A 35 -3.23 -15.34 -2.30
N VAL A 36 -4.13 -15.77 -1.40
CA VAL A 36 -5.16 -14.90 -0.84
C VAL A 36 -4.58 -13.85 0.08
N ILE A 37 -3.64 -14.22 0.96
CA ILE A 37 -2.97 -13.27 1.86
C ILE A 37 -2.18 -12.24 1.05
N PHE A 38 -1.45 -12.67 0.01
CA PHE A 38 -0.72 -11.77 -0.87
C PHE A 38 -1.65 -10.81 -1.63
N ALA A 39 -2.77 -11.30 -2.15
CA ALA A 39 -3.79 -10.47 -2.82
C ALA A 39 -4.42 -9.44 -1.87
N LEU A 40 -4.77 -9.84 -0.64
CA LEU A 40 -5.30 -8.92 0.38
C LEU A 40 -4.27 -7.85 0.78
N THR A 41 -2.99 -8.23 0.87
CA THR A 41 -1.92 -7.28 1.19
C THR A 41 -1.77 -6.21 0.11
N MET A 42 -1.84 -6.60 -1.17
CA MET A 42 -1.85 -5.66 -2.30
C MET A 42 -3.11 -4.76 -2.30
N PHE A 43 -4.26 -5.30 -1.90
CA PHE A 43 -5.49 -4.54 -1.79
C PHE A 43 -5.40 -3.46 -0.71
N ILE A 44 -4.90 -3.83 0.49
CA ILE A 44 -4.70 -2.90 1.61
C ILE A 44 -3.80 -1.74 1.20
N ASP A 45 -2.64 -2.02 0.58
CA ASP A 45 -1.72 -0.97 0.12
C ASP A 45 -2.38 0.01 -0.87
N ARG A 46 -3.18 -0.50 -1.81
CA ARG A 46 -3.89 0.36 -2.78
C ARG A 46 -4.92 1.26 -2.11
N PHE A 47 -5.58 0.78 -1.06
CA PHE A 47 -6.52 1.59 -0.27
C PHE A 47 -5.79 2.59 0.63
N SER A 48 -4.75 2.16 1.35
CA SER A 48 -3.93 3.02 2.20
C SER A 48 -3.30 4.18 1.42
N PHE A 49 -2.87 3.95 0.17
CA PHE A 49 -2.34 5.02 -0.67
C PHE A 49 -3.39 6.09 -1.00
N LYS A 50 -4.63 5.69 -1.32
CA LYS A 50 -5.72 6.63 -1.59
C LYS A 50 -6.11 7.42 -0.34
N THR A 51 -6.17 6.74 0.81
CA THR A 51 -6.49 7.38 2.09
C THR A 51 -5.41 8.37 2.48
N GLY A 52 -4.14 8.00 2.40
CA GLY A 52 -3.02 8.91 2.70
C GLY A 52 -2.99 10.13 1.77
N TYR A 53 -3.29 9.95 0.48
CA TYR A 53 -3.42 11.07 -0.46
C TYR A 53 -4.58 11.99 -0.10
N ALA A 54 -5.75 11.45 0.26
CA ALA A 54 -6.90 12.24 0.68
C ALA A 54 -6.61 13.03 1.96
N VAL A 55 -5.92 12.43 2.93
CA VAL A 55 -5.51 13.10 4.17
C VAL A 55 -4.55 14.25 3.87
N CYS A 56 -3.49 14.01 3.09
CA CYS A 56 -2.52 15.04 2.71
C CYS A 56 -3.19 16.19 1.91
N PHE A 57 -4.15 15.86 1.05
CA PHE A 57 -4.94 16.86 0.33
C PHE A 57 -5.77 17.73 1.28
N CYS A 58 -6.45 17.14 2.27
CA CYS A 58 -7.20 17.89 3.27
C CYS A 58 -6.29 18.78 4.14
N GLU A 59 -5.16 18.24 4.61
CA GLU A 59 -4.17 18.99 5.41
C GLU A 59 -3.61 20.20 4.65
N THR A 60 -3.26 20.03 3.37
CA THR A 60 -2.72 21.12 2.53
C THR A 60 -3.74 22.23 2.23
N HIS A 61 -5.04 21.93 2.30
CA HIS A 61 -6.11 22.89 2.08
C HIS A 61 -6.74 23.40 3.40
N GLY A 62 -6.19 23.01 4.56
CA GLY A 62 -6.70 23.41 5.87
C GLY A 62 -8.09 22.86 6.18
N ILE A 63 -8.48 21.75 5.55
CA ILE A 63 -9.75 21.07 5.81
C ILE A 63 -9.55 20.15 7.00
N ASP A 64 -10.24 20.46 8.10
CA ASP A 64 -10.24 19.62 9.29
C ASP A 64 -10.98 18.31 8.99
N ILE A 65 -10.24 17.20 9.03
CA ILE A 65 -10.74 15.86 8.69
C ILE A 65 -11.58 15.30 9.84
N ASP A 66 -11.31 15.74 11.07
CA ASP A 66 -12.02 15.33 12.28
C ASP A 66 -13.32 16.13 12.47
N ASN A 67 -13.40 17.32 11.87
CA ASN A 67 -14.60 18.16 11.86
C ASN A 67 -14.91 18.66 10.43
N PRO A 68 -15.35 17.76 9.53
CA PRO A 68 -15.61 18.13 8.15
C PRO A 68 -16.70 19.20 8.09
N PRO A 69 -16.54 20.25 7.26
CA PRO A 69 -17.59 21.25 7.08
C PRO A 69 -18.84 20.55 6.53
N THR A 70 -19.83 20.34 7.40
CA THR A 70 -21.16 19.88 7.00
C THR A 70 -21.72 20.90 6.00
N LYS A 71 -21.99 20.41 4.79
CA LYS A 71 -22.76 21.15 3.79
C LYS A 71 -24.09 21.63 4.35
#